data_AF-A0A7J8Q4H6-F1
#
_entry.id   AF-A0A7J8Q4H6-F1
#
_cell.length_a   1.000
_cell.length_b   1.000
_cell.length_c   1.000
_cell.angle_alpha   90.00
_cell.angle_beta   90.00
_cell.angle_gamma   90.00
#
_symmetry.space_group_name_H-M   'P 1'
#
loop_
_entity.id
_entity.type
_entity.pdbx_description
1 polymer ?
#
loop_
_entity_poly.entity_id
_entity_poly.type
_entity_poly.pdbx_seq_one_letter_code
_entity_poly.pdbx_strand_id
1 'polypeptide(L)'
;VCQAITSTGTKKGELLLADVNTQLKNKNITTDVKVDSRSNLFTTVTIDEPAPGLKTIFSFVVPDQKSGMVELQYRHEYAGISNGIGLTAKPLVSFSGVIGNDCVSVGTDLSFDTASGNFIKLNAGLNITHSDLIASMTLNDKGDTLTASYYHIVSPLTNTAVGAELTHSFSSNENTLTIGTQHALDPLTTVKARMNNYGRASALIQHEWRPKSLFTISGEVDTRAIEKSAKVGLALALKP
;
A
#
# COMPACT_ATOMS: atom_id res chain seq x y z
N VAL A 1 2.31 5.67 27.02
CA VAL A 1 2.67 7.02 26.54
C VAL A 1 2.22 7.11 25.09
N CYS A 2 1.42 8.11 24.73
CA CYS A 2 0.95 8.30 23.34
C CYS A 2 2.14 8.72 22.47
N GLN A 3 2.43 7.98 21.39
CA GLN A 3 3.69 8.15 20.67
C GLN A 3 3.54 9.02 19.41
N ALA A 4 2.35 9.05 18.78
CA ALA A 4 2.08 9.94 17.65
C ALA A 4 0.57 10.21 17.48
N ILE A 5 0.22 11.47 17.20
CA ILE A 5 -1.10 11.86 16.69
C ILE A 5 -0.88 12.48 15.32
N THR A 6 -1.53 11.95 14.30
CA THR A 6 -1.51 12.45 12.93
C THR A 6 -2.92 12.88 12.55
N SER A 7 -3.11 14.15 12.26
CA SER A 7 -4.37 14.66 11.70
C SER A 7 -4.17 14.87 10.21
N THR A 8 -5.07 14.31 9.39
CA THR A 8 -5.09 14.54 7.94
C THR A 8 -6.40 15.19 7.54
N GLY A 9 -6.31 16.15 6.61
CA GLY A 9 -7.46 16.81 6.01
C GLY A 9 -7.31 16.76 4.50
N THR A 10 -8.30 16.20 3.81
CA THR A 10 -8.35 16.11 2.36
C THR A 10 -9.60 16.82 1.86
N LYS A 11 -9.41 17.81 0.96
CA LYS A 11 -10.51 18.45 0.24
C LYS A 11 -10.65 17.80 -1.13
N LYS A 12 -11.81 17.22 -1.41
CA LYS A 12 -12.16 16.64 -2.72
C LYS A 12 -13.41 17.33 -3.26
N GLY A 13 -13.22 18.36 -4.09
CA GLY A 13 -14.32 19.22 -4.54
C GLY A 13 -14.90 20.02 -3.37
N GLU A 14 -16.21 19.88 -3.14
CA GLU A 14 -16.91 20.48 -1.98
C GLU A 14 -16.81 19.62 -0.71
N LEU A 15 -16.39 18.36 -0.81
CA LEU A 15 -16.30 17.44 0.32
C LEU A 15 -15.00 17.65 1.09
N LEU A 16 -15.12 17.89 2.40
CA LEU A 16 -14.01 17.88 3.35
C LEU A 16 -14.03 16.55 4.10
N LEU A 17 -12.97 15.77 3.90
CA LEU A 17 -12.71 14.55 4.66
C LEU A 17 -11.57 14.82 5.62
N ALA A 18 -11.78 14.52 6.89
CA ALA A 18 -10.73 14.58 7.89
C ALA A 18 -10.61 13.23 8.56
N ASP A 19 -9.38 12.83 8.85
CA ASP A 19 -9.14 11.69 9.72
C ASP A 19 -8.03 11.99 10.73
N VAL A 20 -8.22 11.45 11.93
CA VAL A 20 -7.26 11.56 13.03
C VAL A 20 -6.79 10.16 13.34
N ASN A 21 -5.50 9.91 13.15
CA ASN A 21 -4.84 8.67 13.52
C ASN A 21 -4.01 8.88 14.79
N THR A 22 -4.20 8.03 15.79
CA THR A 22 -3.46 8.04 17.05
C THR A 22 -2.78 6.70 17.23
N GLN A 23 -1.45 6.72 17.40
CA GLN A 23 -0.66 5.52 17.67
C GLN A 23 -0.14 5.54 19.11
N LEU A 24 -0.47 4.48 19.85
CA LEU A 24 -0.05 4.24 21.21
C LEU A 24 0.85 3.01 21.23
N LYS A 25 2.13 3.18 21.53
CA LYS A 25 3.04 2.05 21.72
C LYS A 25 3.34 1.86 23.20
N ASN A 26 3.16 0.65 23.69
CA ASN A 26 3.54 0.23 25.03
C ASN A 26 4.23 -1.12 24.98
N LYS A 27 5.56 -1.12 25.14
CA LYS A 27 6.41 -2.31 24.98
C LYS A 27 6.17 -2.99 23.62
N ASN A 28 5.68 -4.22 23.64
CA ASN A 28 5.42 -5.07 22.48
C ASN A 28 4.02 -4.86 21.89
N ILE A 29 3.20 -3.98 22.48
CA ILE A 29 1.83 -3.73 22.04
C ILE A 29 1.75 -2.34 21.40
N THR A 30 1.25 -2.28 20.18
CA THR A 30 0.95 -1.04 19.47
C THR A 30 -0.55 -0.98 19.21
N THR A 31 -1.21 0.09 19.66
CA THR A 31 -2.63 0.34 19.42
C THR A 31 -2.76 1.56 18.54
N ASP A 32 -3.30 1.36 17.34
CA ASP A 32 -3.62 2.39 16.38
C ASP A 32 -5.13 2.64 16.40
N VAL A 33 -5.52 3.89 16.60
CA VAL A 33 -6.91 4.34 16.58
C VAL A 33 -7.05 5.41 15.52
N LYS A 34 -7.80 5.11 14.46
CA LYS A 34 -8.14 6.04 13.40
C LYS A 34 -9.61 6.41 13.49
N VAL A 35 -9.90 7.70 13.55
CA VAL A 35 -11.25 8.27 13.54
C VAL A 35 -11.45 9.04 12.25
N ASP A 36 -12.50 8.71 11.49
CA ASP A 36 -12.86 9.44 10.28
C ASP A 36 -14.00 10.45 10.52
N SER A 37 -14.13 11.44 9.63
CA SER A 37 -15.19 12.45 9.67
C SER A 37 -16.59 11.90 9.41
N ARG A 38 -16.73 10.59 9.13
CA ARG A 38 -18.00 9.88 8.98
C ARG A 38 -18.36 9.09 10.25
N SER A 39 -17.70 9.39 11.37
CA SER A 39 -17.92 8.75 12.68
C SER A 39 -17.57 7.27 12.73
N ASN A 40 -16.72 6.77 11.83
CA ASN A 40 -16.15 5.43 11.94
C ASN A 40 -14.88 5.49 12.78
N LEU A 41 -14.81 4.60 13.78
CA LEU A 41 -13.65 4.42 14.63
C LEU A 41 -13.00 3.08 14.30
N PHE A 42 -11.86 3.14 13.62
CA PHE A 42 -11.04 1.99 13.29
C PHE A 42 -10.01 1.80 14.39
N THR A 43 -10.02 0.65 15.05
CA THR A 43 -9.03 0.29 16.07
C THR A 43 -8.26 -0.93 15.61
N THR A 44 -6.93 -0.82 15.64
CA THR A 44 -6.01 -1.92 15.36
C THR A 44 -5.09 -2.10 16.55
N VAL A 45 -5.07 -3.30 17.13
CA VAL A 45 -4.17 -3.68 18.22
C VAL A 45 -3.18 -4.70 17.67
N THR A 46 -1.93 -4.28 17.58
CA THR A 46 -0.81 -5.09 17.14
C THR A 46 -0.01 -5.54 18.36
N ILE A 47 0.28 -6.83 18.45
CA ILE A 47 1.17 -7.43 19.44
C ILE A 47 2.37 -7.97 18.66
N ASP A 48 3.49 -7.27 18.74
CA ASP A 48 4.77 -7.66 18.13
C ASP A 48 5.48 -8.68 19.04
N GLU A 49 5.96 -9.78 18.46
CA GLU A 49 6.75 -10.81 19.15
C GLU A 49 6.11 -11.40 20.43
N PRO A 50 4.86 -11.91 20.40
CA PRO A 50 4.39 -12.81 21.47
C PRO A 50 5.22 -14.11 21.54
N ALA A 51 5.85 -14.49 20.42
CA ALA A 51 6.88 -15.51 20.30
C ALA A 51 7.90 -15.04 19.23
N PRO A 52 9.13 -15.59 19.17
CA PRO A 52 10.14 -15.18 18.19
C PRO A 52 9.60 -15.26 16.75
N GLY A 53 9.59 -14.12 16.04
CA GLY A 53 9.10 -14.03 14.66
C GLY A 53 7.57 -13.99 14.51
N LEU A 54 6.78 -14.10 15.58
CA LEU A 54 5.33 -14.01 15.52
C LEU A 54 4.85 -12.56 15.71
N LYS A 55 3.74 -12.21 15.09
CA LYS A 55 3.06 -10.92 15.22
C LYS A 55 1.56 -11.16 15.11
N THR A 56 0.79 -10.66 16.05
CA THR A 56 -0.66 -10.80 16.06
C THR A 56 -1.30 -9.44 15.93
N ILE A 57 -2.29 -9.31 15.05
CA ILE A 57 -3.00 -8.07 14.77
C ILE A 57 -4.49 -8.31 14.95
N PHE A 58 -5.13 -7.49 15.77
CA PHE A 58 -6.58 -7.48 15.97
C PHE A 58 -7.12 -6.17 15.43
N SER A 59 -8.06 -6.21 14.49
CA SER A 59 -8.67 -5.00 13.94
C SER A 59 -10.19 -5.05 14.07
N PHE A 60 -10.81 -3.93 14.42
CA PHE A 60 -12.27 -3.78 14.46
C PHE A 60 -12.66 -2.32 14.18
N VAL A 61 -13.88 -2.13 13.69
CA VAL A 61 -14.46 -0.84 13.30
C VAL A 61 -15.76 -0.64 14.07
N VAL A 62 -15.88 0.46 14.78
CA VAL A 62 -17.09 0.84 15.53
C VAL A 62 -17.83 1.92 14.72
N PRO A 63 -19.16 1.83 14.51
CA PRO A 63 -20.13 0.93 15.18
C PRO A 63 -20.37 -0.42 14.48
N ASP A 64 -19.62 -0.80 13.45
CA ASP A 64 -19.84 -2.06 12.74
C ASP A 64 -19.40 -3.28 13.55
N GLN A 65 -20.35 -3.90 14.25
CA GLN A 65 -20.13 -5.07 15.10
C GLN A 65 -19.61 -6.31 14.33
N LYS A 66 -19.70 -6.33 12.99
CA LYS A 66 -19.22 -7.44 12.14
C LYS A 66 -17.86 -7.14 11.48
N SER A 67 -17.15 -6.11 11.91
CA SER A 67 -15.88 -5.72 11.29
C SER A 67 -14.64 -6.32 11.97
N GLY A 68 -14.82 -7.11 13.03
CA GLY A 68 -13.73 -7.73 13.76
C GLY A 68 -12.93 -8.67 12.85
N MET A 69 -11.61 -8.57 12.87
CA MET A 69 -10.70 -9.49 12.19
C MET A 69 -9.47 -9.73 13.06
N VAL A 70 -8.95 -10.95 13.01
CA VAL A 70 -7.70 -11.34 13.66
C VAL A 70 -6.75 -11.81 12.58
N GLU A 71 -5.52 -11.28 12.59
CA GLU A 71 -4.46 -11.70 11.70
C GLU A 71 -3.25 -12.17 12.52
N LEU A 72 -2.67 -13.28 12.11
CA LEU A 72 -1.49 -13.89 12.69
C LEU A 72 -0.40 -13.95 11.62
N GLN A 73 0.67 -13.20 11.81
CA GLN A 73 1.82 -13.14 10.92
C GLN A 73 3.02 -13.81 11.59
N TYR A 74 3.55 -14.85 10.98
CA TYR A 74 4.80 -15.47 11.38
C TYR A 74 5.87 -15.18 10.34
N ARG A 75 6.92 -14.47 10.75
CA ARG A 75 8.06 -14.10 9.92
C ARG A 75 9.31 -14.81 10.43
N HIS A 76 9.88 -15.61 9.57
CA HIS A 76 11.17 -16.25 9.69
C HIS A 76 12.13 -15.67 8.63
N GLU A 77 13.42 -15.96 8.75
CA GLU A 77 14.48 -15.36 7.91
C GLU A 77 14.23 -15.57 6.40
N TYR A 78 13.71 -16.74 6.01
CA TYR A 78 13.44 -17.11 4.61
C TYR A 78 11.97 -17.41 4.29
N ALA A 79 11.08 -17.24 5.26
CA ALA A 79 9.67 -17.58 5.10
C ALA A 79 8.78 -16.64 5.91
N GLY A 80 7.71 -16.15 5.30
CA GLY A 80 6.65 -15.40 5.96
C GLY A 80 5.32 -16.08 5.74
N ILE A 81 4.55 -16.30 6.78
CA ILE A 81 3.19 -16.83 6.71
C ILE A 81 2.28 -15.81 7.38
N SER A 82 1.16 -15.45 6.75
CA SER A 82 0.10 -14.69 7.39
C SER A 82 -1.22 -15.43 7.28
N ASN A 83 -1.99 -15.46 8.36
CA ASN A 83 -3.33 -16.01 8.40
C ASN A 83 -4.28 -15.01 9.03
N GLY A 84 -5.33 -14.61 8.32
CA GLY A 84 -6.38 -13.74 8.80
C GLY A 84 -7.73 -14.45 8.89
N ILE A 85 -8.51 -14.15 9.92
CA ILE A 85 -9.86 -14.68 10.12
C ILE A 85 -10.78 -13.54 10.57
N GLY A 86 -11.87 -13.34 9.84
CA GLY A 86 -12.95 -12.43 10.25
C GLY A 86 -13.75 -12.98 11.45
N LEU A 87 -13.91 -12.18 12.49
CA LEU A 87 -14.68 -12.48 13.70
C LEU A 87 -16.18 -12.18 13.51
N THR A 88 -16.79 -12.86 12.54
CA THR A 88 -18.23 -12.72 12.24
C THR A 88 -18.90 -14.08 12.13
N ALA A 89 -20.23 -14.11 12.07
CA ALA A 89 -20.99 -15.34 11.82
C ALA A 89 -20.63 -16.02 10.48
N LYS A 90 -20.02 -15.27 9.55
CA LYS A 90 -19.58 -15.71 8.23
C LYS A 90 -18.11 -15.30 8.06
N PRO A 91 -17.17 -16.07 8.64
CA PRO A 91 -15.77 -15.68 8.67
C PRO A 91 -15.18 -15.70 7.27
N LEU A 92 -14.48 -14.62 6.91
CA LEU A 92 -13.60 -14.59 5.75
C LEU A 92 -12.21 -14.99 6.24
N VAL A 93 -11.65 -16.03 5.64
CA VAL A 93 -10.33 -16.55 5.99
C VAL A 93 -9.35 -16.12 4.91
N SER A 94 -8.30 -15.40 5.27
CA SER A 94 -7.17 -15.10 4.39
C SER A 94 -5.95 -15.91 4.82
N PHE A 95 -5.18 -16.36 3.85
CA PHE A 95 -3.93 -17.05 4.07
C PHE A 95 -2.94 -16.56 3.02
N SER A 96 -1.77 -16.13 3.46
CA SER A 96 -0.65 -15.85 2.58
C SER A 96 0.61 -16.52 3.07
N GLY A 97 1.44 -16.91 2.12
CA GLY A 97 2.73 -17.52 2.38
C GLY A 97 3.74 -16.97 1.39
N VAL A 98 4.90 -16.59 1.86
CA VAL A 98 6.05 -16.18 1.05
C VAL A 98 7.26 -16.98 1.50
N ILE A 99 8.02 -17.47 0.55
CA ILE A 99 9.31 -18.13 0.78
C ILE A 99 10.32 -17.52 -0.17
N GLY A 100 11.53 -17.24 0.33
CA GLY A 100 12.53 -16.56 -0.48
C GLY A 100 13.75 -16.13 0.30
N ASN A 101 14.75 -15.69 -0.44
CA ASN A 101 15.95 -15.05 0.09
C ASN A 101 16.01 -13.60 -0.43
N ASP A 102 17.13 -12.93 -0.16
CA ASP A 102 17.35 -11.53 -0.58
C ASP A 102 17.33 -11.33 -2.10
N CYS A 103 17.51 -12.39 -2.89
CA CYS A 103 17.57 -12.33 -4.34
C CYS A 103 16.25 -12.74 -5.02
N VAL A 104 15.57 -13.77 -4.52
CA VAL A 104 14.35 -14.31 -5.12
C VAL A 104 13.36 -14.68 -4.03
N SER A 105 12.12 -14.24 -4.19
CA SER A 105 11.00 -14.64 -3.35
C SER A 105 9.79 -15.03 -4.17
N VAL A 106 9.08 -16.04 -3.69
CA VAL A 106 7.82 -16.51 -4.27
C VAL A 106 6.79 -16.49 -3.17
N GLY A 107 5.62 -15.94 -3.45
CA GLY A 107 4.52 -15.89 -2.51
C GLY A 107 3.18 -16.19 -3.14
N THR A 108 2.23 -16.53 -2.30
CA THR A 108 0.83 -16.69 -2.66
C THR A 108 -0.03 -16.06 -1.58
N ASP A 109 -1.19 -15.55 -1.99
CA ASP A 109 -2.21 -14.97 -1.13
C ASP A 109 -3.56 -15.49 -1.59
N LEU A 110 -4.30 -16.14 -0.69
CA LEU A 110 -5.60 -16.70 -0.94
C LEU A 110 -6.58 -16.24 0.12
N SER A 111 -7.82 -15.99 -0.28
CA SER A 111 -8.91 -15.67 0.64
C SER A 111 -10.15 -16.49 0.31
N PHE A 112 -10.74 -17.07 1.34
CA PHE A 112 -11.90 -17.94 1.29
C PHE A 112 -13.06 -17.31 2.06
N ASP A 113 -14.22 -17.25 1.42
CA ASP A 113 -15.46 -16.80 2.05
C ASP A 113 -16.31 -17.99 2.48
N THR A 114 -16.43 -18.19 3.80
CA THR A 114 -17.21 -19.29 4.39
C THR A 114 -18.73 -19.14 4.12
N ALA A 115 -19.21 -17.95 3.80
CA ALA A 115 -20.63 -17.72 3.49
C ALA A 115 -21.04 -18.32 2.14
N SER A 116 -20.18 -18.13 1.14
CA SER A 116 -20.42 -18.57 -0.24
C SER A 116 -19.74 -19.90 -0.56
N GLY A 117 -18.84 -20.37 0.31
CA GLY A 117 -18.06 -21.60 0.08
C GLY A 117 -17.05 -21.46 -1.05
N ASN A 118 -16.72 -20.23 -1.46
CA ASN A 118 -15.88 -19.95 -2.62
C ASN A 118 -14.59 -19.22 -2.23
N PHE A 119 -13.53 -19.47 -3.01
CA PHE A 119 -12.34 -18.63 -2.98
C PHE A 119 -12.66 -17.29 -3.63
N ILE A 120 -12.50 -16.20 -2.88
CA ILE A 120 -12.74 -14.84 -3.35
C ILE A 120 -11.48 -14.22 -3.94
N LYS A 121 -10.31 -14.60 -3.44
CA LYS A 121 -9.01 -14.08 -3.86
C LYS A 121 -8.03 -15.24 -3.99
N LEU A 122 -7.26 -15.25 -5.07
CA LEU A 122 -6.16 -16.19 -5.29
C LEU A 122 -5.13 -15.46 -6.13
N ASN A 123 -4.02 -15.12 -5.48
CA ASN A 123 -2.92 -14.39 -6.05
C ASN A 123 -1.63 -15.19 -5.85
N ALA A 124 -0.73 -15.06 -6.82
CA ALA A 124 0.61 -15.63 -6.77
C ALA A 124 1.61 -14.56 -7.22
N GLY A 125 2.79 -14.55 -6.65
CA GLY A 125 3.81 -13.56 -6.94
C GLY A 125 5.21 -14.17 -6.93
N LEU A 126 6.03 -13.71 -7.86
CA LEU A 126 7.47 -13.90 -7.92
C LEU A 126 8.10 -12.52 -7.84
N ASN A 127 9.11 -12.36 -7.00
CA ASN A 127 9.93 -11.18 -6.95
C ASN A 127 11.40 -11.58 -7.06
N ILE A 128 12.14 -10.83 -7.86
CA ILE A 128 13.57 -10.98 -8.09
C ILE A 128 14.20 -9.64 -7.76
N THR A 129 15.07 -9.63 -6.77
CA THR A 129 15.81 -8.47 -6.32
C THR A 129 17.29 -8.70 -6.63
N HIS A 130 17.87 -7.75 -7.34
CA HIS A 130 19.28 -7.65 -7.63
C HIS A 130 19.75 -6.26 -7.17
N SER A 131 21.04 -6.07 -6.94
CA SER A 131 21.63 -4.90 -6.25
C SER A 131 21.04 -3.54 -6.65
N ASP A 132 20.76 -3.33 -7.93
CA ASP A 132 20.20 -2.07 -8.46
C ASP A 132 18.87 -2.27 -9.22
N LEU A 133 18.27 -3.46 -9.17
CA LEU A 133 17.16 -3.85 -10.03
C LEU A 133 16.19 -4.78 -9.30
N ILE A 134 14.90 -4.44 -9.32
CA ILE A 134 13.84 -5.27 -8.77
C ILE A 134 12.86 -5.57 -9.90
N ALA A 135 12.70 -6.84 -10.22
CA ALA A 135 11.68 -7.32 -11.14
C ALA A 135 10.68 -8.15 -10.38
N SER A 136 9.39 -7.85 -10.50
CA SER A 136 8.34 -8.67 -9.90
C SER A 136 7.27 -9.02 -10.90
N MET A 137 6.67 -10.18 -10.71
CA MET A 137 5.60 -10.70 -11.54
C MET A 137 4.54 -11.27 -10.60
N THR A 138 3.33 -10.75 -10.69
CA THR A 138 2.21 -11.17 -9.86
C THR A 138 1.02 -11.53 -10.73
N LEU A 139 0.43 -12.67 -10.45
CA LEU A 139 -0.84 -13.11 -10.98
C LEU A 139 -1.92 -12.86 -9.92
N ASN A 140 -2.93 -12.08 -10.27
CA ASN A 140 -3.99 -11.61 -9.38
C ASN A 140 -5.36 -12.07 -9.88
N ASP A 141 -6.39 -11.83 -9.08
CA ASP A 141 -7.80 -12.00 -9.45
C ASP A 141 -8.13 -13.43 -9.94
N LYS A 142 -7.61 -14.43 -9.22
CA LYS A 142 -7.76 -15.86 -9.55
C LYS A 142 -7.17 -16.25 -10.91
N GLY A 143 -6.13 -15.54 -11.34
CA GLY A 143 -5.48 -15.79 -12.61
C GLY A 143 -5.90 -14.86 -13.74
N ASP A 144 -6.79 -13.90 -13.47
CA ASP A 144 -7.27 -12.99 -14.51
C ASP A 144 -6.29 -11.87 -14.84
N THR A 145 -5.59 -11.33 -13.83
CA THR A 145 -4.75 -10.15 -14.02
C THR A 145 -3.29 -10.52 -13.83
N LEU A 146 -2.49 -10.46 -14.89
CA LEU A 146 -1.04 -10.62 -14.83
C LEU A 146 -0.35 -9.25 -14.80
N THR A 147 0.37 -8.95 -13.73
CA THR A 147 1.16 -7.72 -13.58
C THR A 147 2.64 -8.06 -13.51
N ALA A 148 3.43 -7.48 -14.40
CA ALA A 148 4.88 -7.51 -14.35
C ALA A 148 5.39 -6.09 -14.08
N SER A 149 6.24 -5.93 -13.09
CA SER A 149 6.90 -4.65 -12.80
C SER A 149 8.41 -4.78 -12.80
N TYR A 150 9.04 -3.70 -13.18
CA TYR A 150 10.48 -3.56 -13.31
C TYR A 150 10.86 -2.22 -12.69
N TYR A 151 11.79 -2.24 -11.75
CA TYR A 151 12.29 -1.06 -11.07
C TYR A 151 13.81 -1.09 -11.10
N HIS A 152 14.43 -0.01 -11.56
CA HIS A 152 15.88 0.08 -11.68
C HIS A 152 16.39 1.39 -11.11
N ILE A 153 17.35 1.28 -10.20
CA ILE A 153 18.03 2.41 -9.58
C ILE A 153 19.22 2.78 -10.46
N VAL A 154 19.15 3.95 -11.09
CA VAL A 154 20.19 4.43 -12.01
C VAL A 154 21.33 5.10 -11.23
N SER A 155 20.98 5.85 -10.18
CA SER A 155 21.96 6.56 -9.35
C SER A 155 21.46 6.64 -7.92
N PRO A 156 22.10 5.89 -6.98
CA PRO A 156 21.78 5.96 -5.56
C PRO A 156 22.05 7.34 -4.94
N LEU A 157 23.07 8.05 -5.43
CA LEU A 157 23.48 9.36 -4.91
C LEU A 157 22.42 10.46 -5.18
N THR A 158 21.74 10.39 -6.31
CA THR A 158 20.67 11.33 -6.72
C THR A 158 19.28 10.70 -6.61
N ASN A 159 19.17 9.57 -5.89
CA ASN A 159 17.96 8.76 -5.73
C ASN A 159 17.15 8.60 -7.03
N THR A 160 17.85 8.46 -8.15
CA THR A 160 17.26 8.46 -9.49
C THR A 160 16.92 7.03 -9.84
N ALA A 161 15.64 6.77 -10.06
CA ALA A 161 15.18 5.45 -10.42
C ALA A 161 14.10 5.52 -11.49
N VAL A 162 14.10 4.51 -12.35
CA VAL A 162 13.12 4.34 -13.41
C VAL A 162 12.35 3.07 -13.12
N GLY A 163 11.05 3.09 -13.43
CA GLY A 163 10.18 1.95 -13.25
C GLY A 163 9.26 1.78 -14.45
N ALA A 164 8.92 0.54 -14.76
CA ALA A 164 7.89 0.20 -15.71
C ALA A 164 6.99 -0.89 -15.09
N GLU A 165 5.71 -0.82 -15.36
CA GLU A 165 4.72 -1.79 -14.93
C GLU A 165 3.82 -2.10 -16.12
N LEU A 166 3.71 -3.38 -16.45
CA LEU A 166 2.82 -3.92 -17.47
C LEU A 166 1.78 -4.79 -16.77
N THR A 167 0.52 -4.43 -16.89
CA THR A 167 -0.61 -5.22 -16.41
C THR A 167 -1.46 -5.67 -17.59
N HIS A 168 -1.67 -6.97 -17.71
CA HIS A 168 -2.55 -7.61 -18.69
C HIS A 168 -3.73 -8.25 -17.96
N SER A 169 -4.96 -7.94 -18.36
CA SER A 169 -6.15 -8.66 -17.90
C SER A 169 -6.62 -9.61 -18.99
N PHE A 170 -6.72 -10.90 -18.68
CA PHE A 170 -7.14 -11.94 -19.60
C PHE A 170 -8.64 -11.84 -19.92
N SER A 171 -9.49 -11.46 -18.95
CA SER A 171 -10.94 -11.33 -19.15
C SER A 171 -11.32 -10.14 -20.03
N SER A 172 -10.63 -9.00 -19.93
CA SER A 172 -10.90 -7.83 -20.78
C SER A 172 -10.00 -7.78 -22.02
N ASN A 173 -8.96 -8.62 -22.07
CA ASN A 173 -7.89 -8.60 -23.07
C ASN A 173 -7.25 -7.21 -23.22
N GLU A 174 -7.20 -6.44 -22.13
CA GLU A 174 -6.61 -5.11 -22.10
C GLU A 174 -5.19 -5.16 -21.53
N ASN A 175 -4.32 -4.32 -22.11
CA ASN A 175 -2.95 -4.12 -21.65
C ASN A 175 -2.80 -2.70 -21.11
N THR A 176 -2.35 -2.58 -19.87
CA THR A 176 -1.98 -1.32 -19.24
C THR A 176 -0.47 -1.27 -19.08
N LEU A 177 0.19 -0.35 -19.78
CA LEU A 177 1.62 -0.08 -19.58
C LEU A 177 1.75 1.26 -18.86
N THR A 178 2.46 1.26 -17.73
CA THR A 178 2.79 2.44 -16.95
C THR A 178 4.31 2.55 -16.85
N ILE A 179 4.85 3.73 -17.16
CA ILE A 179 6.27 4.04 -17.01
C ILE A 179 6.38 5.18 -16.01
N GLY A 180 7.31 5.06 -15.07
CA GLY A 180 7.56 6.03 -14.02
C GLY A 180 9.04 6.35 -13.89
N THR A 181 9.32 7.55 -13.42
CA THR A 181 10.66 7.98 -13.04
C THR A 181 10.59 8.74 -11.73
N GLN A 182 11.61 8.61 -10.91
CA GLN A 182 11.88 9.48 -9.78
C GLN A 182 13.28 10.04 -9.87
N HIS A 183 13.44 11.26 -9.38
CA HIS A 183 14.72 11.93 -9.32
C HIS A 183 14.75 12.87 -8.13
N ALA A 184 15.80 12.80 -7.31
CA ALA A 184 16.05 13.82 -6.29
C ALA A 184 16.83 14.96 -6.92
N LEU A 185 16.23 16.16 -6.95
CA LEU A 185 16.87 17.38 -7.44
C LEU A 185 17.92 17.89 -6.44
N ASP A 186 17.61 17.74 -5.16
CA ASP A 186 18.49 18.06 -4.03
C ASP A 186 18.17 17.08 -2.87
N PRO A 187 18.94 17.08 -1.76
CA PRO A 187 18.67 16.18 -0.62
C PRO A 187 17.29 16.34 0.04
N LEU A 188 16.58 17.44 -0.23
CA LEU A 188 15.29 17.81 0.35
C LEU A 188 14.14 17.72 -0.67
N THR A 189 14.41 17.67 -1.97
CA THR A 189 13.44 17.83 -3.06
C THR A 189 13.47 16.61 -3.98
N THR A 190 12.36 15.87 -4.02
CA THR A 190 12.17 14.74 -4.91
C THR A 190 11.05 15.02 -5.90
N VAL A 191 11.31 14.72 -7.18
CA VAL A 191 10.33 14.75 -8.25
C VAL A 191 10.03 13.33 -8.68
N LYS A 192 8.75 13.04 -8.91
CA LYS A 192 8.31 11.78 -9.52
C LYS A 192 7.35 12.08 -10.67
N ALA A 193 7.49 11.35 -11.75
CA ALA A 193 6.57 11.41 -12.87
C ALA A 193 6.17 9.99 -13.25
N ARG A 194 4.94 9.81 -13.68
CA ARG A 194 4.45 8.55 -14.26
C ARG A 194 3.53 8.84 -15.43
N MET A 195 3.51 7.95 -16.40
CA MET A 195 2.64 8.03 -17.55
C MET A 195 2.12 6.63 -17.87
N ASN A 196 0.84 6.53 -18.24
CA ASN A 196 0.27 5.28 -18.73
C ASN A 196 -0.14 5.36 -20.21
N ASN A 197 -0.33 4.20 -20.83
CA ASN A 197 -0.77 4.07 -22.22
C ASN A 197 -2.20 4.55 -22.49
N TYR A 198 -3.01 4.76 -21.45
CA TYR A 198 -4.33 5.39 -21.55
C TYR A 198 -4.26 6.91 -21.64
N GLY A 199 -3.06 7.51 -21.64
CA GLY A 199 -2.87 8.96 -21.76
C GLY A 199 -2.99 9.70 -20.43
N ARG A 200 -2.92 9.03 -19.28
CA ARG A 200 -2.82 9.71 -17.99
C ARG A 200 -1.36 9.93 -17.64
N ALA A 201 -0.97 11.20 -17.57
CA ALA A 201 0.31 11.62 -17.03
C ALA A 201 0.09 12.17 -15.62
N SER A 202 0.88 11.72 -14.66
CA SER A 202 0.91 12.27 -13.31
C SER A 202 2.33 12.73 -12.96
N ALA A 203 2.46 13.86 -12.30
CA ALA A 203 3.70 14.34 -11.74
C ALA A 203 3.50 14.75 -10.28
N LEU A 204 4.52 14.56 -9.46
CA LEU A 204 4.57 15.12 -8.12
C LEU A 204 5.95 15.68 -7.82
N ILE A 205 5.96 16.75 -7.02
CA ILE A 205 7.14 17.32 -6.41
C ILE A 205 6.92 17.33 -4.91
N GLN A 206 7.89 16.80 -4.18
CA GLN A 206 7.89 16.75 -2.74
C GLN A 206 9.14 17.46 -2.23
N HIS A 207 8.97 18.43 -1.34
CA HIS A 207 10.03 19.24 -0.77
C HIS A 207 9.99 19.19 0.76
N GLU A 208 11.13 18.88 1.38
CA GLU A 208 11.34 18.88 2.81
C GLU A 208 11.81 20.26 3.28
N TRP A 209 10.86 21.10 3.67
CA TRP A 209 11.14 22.49 4.10
C TRP A 209 11.68 22.59 5.55
N ARG A 210 11.41 21.58 6.39
CA ARG A 210 11.95 21.41 7.76
C ARG A 210 12.15 19.93 8.02
N PRO A 211 13.08 19.53 8.92
CA PRO A 211 13.32 18.13 9.23
C PRO A 211 12.01 17.38 9.51
N LYS A 212 11.76 16.32 8.75
CA LYS A 212 10.56 15.46 8.84
C LYS A 212 9.23 16.12 8.45
N SER A 213 9.22 17.37 8.00
CA SER A 213 8.03 18.06 7.49
C SER A 213 8.11 18.22 5.98
N LEU A 214 7.08 17.74 5.28
CA LEU A 214 7.08 17.57 3.83
C LEU A 214 5.94 18.37 3.21
N PHE A 215 6.27 19.05 2.13
CA PHE A 215 5.32 19.74 1.27
C PHE A 215 5.27 19.03 -0.08
N THR A 216 4.10 18.57 -0.50
CA THR A 216 3.93 17.81 -1.73
C THR A 216 2.89 18.48 -2.62
N ILE A 217 3.27 18.77 -3.86
CA ILE A 217 2.37 19.17 -4.94
C ILE A 217 2.29 18.02 -5.93
N SER A 218 1.09 17.66 -6.34
CA SER A 218 0.84 16.62 -7.34
C SER A 218 -0.14 17.11 -8.40
N GLY A 219 0.03 16.64 -9.62
CA GLY A 219 -0.86 16.91 -10.75
C GLY A 219 -1.09 15.64 -11.55
N GLU A 220 -2.32 15.42 -12.00
CA GLU A 220 -2.69 14.39 -12.96
C GLU A 220 -3.47 15.03 -14.11
N VAL A 221 -3.04 14.74 -15.33
CA VAL A 221 -3.65 15.22 -16.58
C VAL A 221 -3.98 14.02 -17.45
N ASP A 222 -5.20 13.99 -17.97
CA ASP A 222 -5.62 13.03 -18.99
C ASP A 222 -5.40 13.66 -20.37
N THR A 223 -4.33 13.27 -21.07
CA THR A 223 -3.94 13.83 -22.36
C THR A 223 -4.89 13.44 -23.49
N ARG A 224 -5.77 12.46 -23.29
CA ARG A 224 -6.82 12.10 -24.27
C ARG A 224 -8.09 12.93 -24.10
N ALA A 225 -8.28 13.50 -22.92
CA ALA A 225 -9.37 14.40 -22.60
C ALA A 225 -8.81 15.69 -21.98
N ILE A 226 -7.98 16.43 -22.74
CA ILE A 226 -7.38 17.71 -22.28
C ILE A 226 -8.46 18.74 -21.90
N GLU A 227 -9.66 18.61 -22.48
CA GLU A 227 -10.82 19.43 -22.11
C GLU A 227 -11.39 19.10 -20.72
N LYS A 228 -11.06 17.93 -20.14
CA LYS A 228 -11.35 17.63 -18.73
C LYS A 228 -10.32 18.28 -17.82
N SER A 229 -10.80 18.94 -16.78
CA SER A 229 -9.98 19.64 -15.79
C SER A 229 -8.86 18.76 -15.23
N ALA A 230 -7.63 19.28 -15.24
CA ALA A 230 -6.49 18.68 -14.56
C ALA A 230 -6.78 18.52 -13.07
N LYS A 231 -6.38 17.38 -12.49
CA LYS A 231 -6.47 17.16 -11.05
C LYS A 231 -5.19 17.66 -10.40
N VAL A 232 -5.29 18.63 -9.52
CA VAL A 232 -4.17 19.12 -8.72
C VAL A 232 -4.42 18.77 -7.27
N GLY A 233 -3.41 18.20 -6.62
CA GLY A 233 -3.44 17.84 -5.21
C GLY A 233 -2.30 18.51 -4.46
N LEU A 234 -2.61 19.05 -3.29
CA LEU A 234 -1.64 19.63 -2.36
C LEU A 234 -1.68 18.82 -1.05
N ALA A 235 -0.53 18.42 -0.54
CA ALA A 235 -0.40 17.79 0.75
C ALA A 235 0.70 18.46 1.57
N LEU A 236 0.41 18.71 2.84
CA LEU A 236 1.37 19.24 3.81
C LEU A 236 1.40 18.28 5.00
N ALA A 237 2.54 17.60 5.19
CA ALA A 237 2.78 16.74 6.34
C ALA A 237 3.71 17.47 7.31
N LEU A 238 3.21 17.75 8.51
CA LEU A 238 3.97 18.41 9.57
C LEU A 238 4.31 17.38 10.63
N LYS A 239 5.59 17.30 10.98
CA LYS A 239 6.03 16.58 12.19
C LYS A 239 6.54 17.61 13.21
N PRO A 240 6.09 17.53 14.47
CA PRO A 240 6.57 18.40 15.54
C PRO A 240 8.03 18.12 15.89
#